data_AF-A0A833XQP7-F1
#
_entry.id   AF-A0A833XQP7-F1
#
_cell.length_a   1.000
_cell.length_b   1.000
_cell.length_c   1.000
_cell.angle_alpha   90.00
_cell.angle_beta   90.00
_cell.angle_gamma   90.00
#
_symmetry.space_group_name_H-M   'P 1'
#
loop_
_entity.id
_entity.type
_entity.pdbx_description
1 polymer ?
#
loop_
_entity_poly.entity_id
_entity_poly.type
_entity_poly.pdbx_seq_one_letter_code
_entity_poly.pdbx_strand_id
1 'polypeptide(L)'
;MNYKDIKGYIQRYGAAVMYNATYVVQYCIVGSTWIGFDDVEVVKIKVSFAKEMKLLGYFVWQVPYDDNWELSRAAQEEENNRPSKRRLLVIILTTTASIVLLGLVVCYLTIRMHRSQGNFSFATCNHHLEV
;
A
#
# COMPACT_ATOMS: atom_id res chain seq x y z
N MET A 1 -28.24 15.85 -4.99
CA MET A 1 -27.20 16.63 -4.29
C MET A 1 -25.88 15.90 -4.51
N ASN A 2 -24.80 16.59 -4.88
CA ASN A 2 -23.49 15.92 -5.04
C ASN A 2 -22.83 15.69 -3.67
N TYR A 3 -21.81 14.85 -3.58
CA TYR A 3 -21.21 14.46 -2.30
C TYR A 3 -20.59 15.65 -1.56
N LYS A 4 -19.92 16.56 -2.27
CA LYS A 4 -19.39 17.81 -1.71
C LYS A 4 -20.49 18.67 -1.05
N ASP A 5 -21.63 18.82 -1.72
CA ASP A 5 -22.77 19.57 -1.19
C ASP A 5 -23.37 18.89 0.05
N ILE A 6 -23.41 17.55 0.08
CA ILE A 6 -23.90 16.78 1.24
C ILE A 6 -23.00 17.03 2.45
N LYS A 7 -21.67 17.00 2.30
CA LYS A 7 -20.74 17.34 3.40
C LYS A 7 -20.94 18.76 3.90
N GLY A 8 -21.09 19.72 2.99
CA GLY A 8 -21.39 21.11 3.34
C GLY A 8 -22.72 21.25 4.10
N TYR A 9 -23.75 20.49 3.67
CA TYR A 9 -25.05 20.45 4.34
C TYR A 9 -24.94 19.89 5.77
N ILE A 10 -24.27 18.75 5.93
CA ILE A 10 -24.04 18.13 7.25
C ILE A 10 -23.32 19.10 8.20
N GLN A 11 -22.24 19.74 7.74
CA GLN A 11 -21.49 20.70 8.53
C GLN A 11 -22.32 21.93 8.91
N ARG A 12 -23.05 22.50 7.95
CA ARG A 12 -23.87 23.70 8.16
C ARG A 12 -24.96 23.50 9.21
N TYR A 13 -25.55 22.31 9.25
CA TYR A 13 -26.66 22.00 10.16
C TYR A 13 -26.25 21.18 11.38
N GLY A 14 -24.96 20.84 11.54
CA GLY A 14 -24.48 19.99 12.64
C GLY A 14 -25.14 18.62 12.66
N ALA A 15 -25.47 18.07 11.49
CA ALA A 15 -26.22 16.82 11.38
C ALA A 15 -25.34 15.62 11.79
N ALA A 16 -25.92 14.68 12.53
CA ALA A 16 -25.25 13.41 12.78
C ALA A 16 -25.34 12.51 11.53
N VAL A 17 -24.23 11.85 11.20
CA VAL A 17 -24.17 10.84 10.14
C VAL A 17 -24.36 9.46 10.78
N MET A 18 -25.32 8.70 10.25
CA MET A 18 -25.70 7.38 10.72
C MET A 18 -25.34 6.34 9.67
N TYR A 19 -24.91 5.16 10.10
CA TYR A 19 -24.61 4.03 9.21
C TYR A 19 -25.67 2.94 9.35
N ASN A 20 -26.15 2.42 8.22
CA ASN A 20 -27.03 1.27 8.18
C ASN A 20 -26.26 0.06 7.62
N ALA A 21 -25.96 -0.91 8.49
CA ALA A 21 -25.20 -2.10 8.12
C ALA A 21 -25.95 -3.05 7.17
N THR A 22 -27.28 -3.12 7.25
CA THR A 22 -28.09 -3.98 6.38
C THR A 22 -28.01 -3.55 4.92
N TYR A 23 -27.97 -2.25 4.67
CA TYR A 23 -27.93 -1.68 3.31
C TYR A 23 -26.56 -1.16 2.90
N VAL A 24 -25.59 -1.13 3.81
CA VAL A 24 -24.24 -0.59 3.60
C VAL A 24 -24.32 0.82 3.01
N VAL A 25 -24.99 1.71 3.74
CA VAL A 25 -25.22 3.11 3.34
C VAL A 25 -25.10 4.03 4.55
N GLN A 26 -24.65 5.25 4.33
CA GLN A 26 -24.69 6.31 5.32
C GLN A 26 -25.83 7.27 5.03
N TYR A 27 -26.36 7.89 6.08
CA TYR A 27 -27.41 8.87 5.93
C TYR A 27 -27.38 9.91 7.03
N CYS A 28 -27.98 11.07 6.77
CA CYS A 28 -28.23 12.10 7.78
C CYS A 28 -29.70 12.55 7.71
N ILE A 29 -30.17 13.10 8.83
CA ILE A 29 -31.52 13.67 8.96
C ILE A 29 -31.40 15.08 9.51
N VAL A 30 -32.01 16.04 8.82
CA VAL A 30 -32.13 17.44 9.25
C VAL A 30 -33.58 17.87 9.10
N GLY A 31 -34.27 18.10 10.21
CA GLY A 31 -35.71 18.33 10.20
C GLY A 31 -36.47 17.17 9.57
N SER A 32 -37.21 17.43 8.51
CA SER A 32 -37.94 16.41 7.73
C SER A 32 -37.17 15.89 6.51
N THR A 33 -35.92 16.31 6.31
CA THR A 33 -35.09 15.91 5.17
C THR A 33 -34.20 14.74 5.56
N TRP A 34 -34.30 13.64 4.82
CA TRP A 34 -33.41 12.48 4.90
C TRP A 34 -32.53 12.43 3.66
N ILE A 35 -31.22 12.25 3.83
CA ILE A 35 -30.25 12.16 2.73
C ILE A 35 -29.41 10.91 2.93
N GLY A 36 -29.50 9.96 1.99
CA GLY A 36 -28.64 8.79 1.91
C GLY A 36 -27.48 9.01 0.94
N PHE A 37 -26.29 8.57 1.32
CA PHE A 37 -25.06 8.75 0.54
C PHE A 37 -23.99 7.71 0.91
N ASP A 38 -22.96 7.63 0.07
CA ASP A 38 -21.78 6.81 0.31
C ASP A 38 -20.61 7.71 0.74
N ASP A 39 -20.29 7.72 2.03
CA ASP A 39 -19.05 8.33 2.55
C ASP A 39 -17.87 7.34 2.41
N VAL A 40 -16.67 7.79 2.77
CA VAL A 40 -15.39 7.07 2.69
C VAL A 40 -15.48 5.62 3.17
N GLU A 41 -16.12 5.38 4.32
CA GLU A 41 -16.23 4.02 4.87
C GLU A 41 -17.10 3.11 3.99
N VAL A 42 -18.24 3.61 3.50
CA VAL A 42 -19.14 2.84 2.63
C VAL A 42 -18.48 2.55 1.29
N VAL A 43 -17.76 3.52 0.72
CA VAL A 43 -16.99 3.32 -0.51
C VAL A 43 -15.94 2.23 -0.33
N LYS A 44 -15.18 2.26 0.78
CA LYS A 44 -14.20 1.20 1.08
C LYS A 44 -14.87 -0.17 1.15
N ILE A 45 -15.96 -0.31 1.90
CA ILE A 45 -16.68 -1.58 2.02
C ILE A 45 -17.16 -2.10 0.66
N LYS A 46 -17.75 -1.24 -0.19
CA LYS A 46 -18.24 -1.63 -1.51
C LYS A 46 -17.09 -2.03 -2.46
N VAL A 47 -15.95 -1.36 -2.40
CA VAL A 47 -14.75 -1.71 -3.17
C VAL A 47 -14.15 -3.04 -2.70
N SER A 48 -14.04 -3.25 -1.38
CA SER A 48 -13.61 -4.53 -0.81
C SER A 48 -14.53 -5.67 -1.24
N PHE A 49 -15.86 -5.44 -1.21
CA PHE A 49 -16.84 -6.44 -1.65
C PHE A 49 -16.67 -6.80 -3.13
N ALA A 50 -16.56 -5.82 -4.03
CA ALA A 50 -16.37 -6.09 -5.46
C ALA A 50 -15.10 -6.93 -5.72
N LYS A 51 -14.04 -6.66 -4.96
CA LYS A 51 -12.77 -7.38 -5.02
C LYS A 51 -12.87 -8.80 -4.46
N GLU A 52 -13.52 -9.00 -3.31
CA GLU A 52 -13.76 -10.31 -2.70
C GLU A 52 -14.59 -11.22 -3.61
N MET A 53 -15.60 -10.62 -4.26
CA MET A 53 -16.46 -11.29 -5.23
C MET A 53 -15.83 -11.47 -6.61
N LYS A 54 -14.57 -11.05 -6.80
CA LYS A 54 -13.81 -11.15 -8.06
C LYS A 54 -14.53 -10.50 -9.25
N LEU A 55 -15.24 -9.40 -9.00
CA LEU A 55 -15.80 -8.58 -10.07
C LEU A 55 -14.68 -7.87 -10.84
N LEU A 56 -14.98 -7.40 -12.06
CA LEU A 56 -14.01 -6.72 -12.91
C LEU A 56 -13.48 -5.41 -12.27
N GLY A 57 -14.34 -4.72 -11.53
CA GLY A 57 -14.00 -3.45 -10.88
C GLY A 57 -15.25 -2.71 -10.41
N TYR A 58 -15.09 -1.39 -10.23
CA TYR A 58 -16.13 -0.44 -9.86
C TYR A 58 -16.04 0.79 -10.77
N PHE A 59 -17.12 1.59 -10.82
CA PHE A 59 -17.11 2.90 -11.45
C PHE A 59 -17.92 3.87 -10.60
N VAL A 60 -17.68 5.17 -10.77
CA VAL A 60 -18.36 6.22 -10.00
C VAL A 60 -19.16 7.12 -10.94
N TRP A 61 -20.34 7.55 -10.47
CA TRP A 61 -21.16 8.56 -11.13
C TRP A 61 -21.38 9.75 -10.19
N GLN A 62 -20.80 10.92 -10.44
CA GLN A 62 -19.75 11.18 -11.42
C GLN A 62 -18.58 11.90 -10.74
N VAL A 63 -17.39 11.82 -11.34
CA VAL A 63 -16.15 12.34 -10.76
C VAL A 63 -16.25 13.79 -10.25
N PRO A 64 -16.89 14.75 -10.97
CA PRO A 64 -17.03 16.13 -10.48
C PRO A 64 -17.84 16.29 -9.19
N TYR A 65 -18.54 15.25 -8.74
CA TYR A 65 -19.38 15.27 -7.53
C TYR A 65 -18.63 14.90 -6.26
N ASP A 66 -17.40 14.41 -6.39
CA ASP A 66 -16.51 14.10 -5.28
C ASP A 66 -16.03 15.39 -4.56
N ASP A 67 -15.63 15.26 -3.31
CA ASP A 67 -15.05 16.34 -2.51
C ASP A 67 -13.53 16.20 -2.49
N ASN A 68 -12.83 16.94 -3.35
CA ASN A 68 -11.36 16.91 -3.45
C ASN A 68 -10.81 15.47 -3.60
N TRP A 69 -11.42 14.67 -4.48
CA TRP A 69 -11.03 13.28 -4.76
C TRP A 69 -11.05 12.36 -3.53
N GLU A 70 -11.80 12.69 -2.48
CA GLU A 70 -11.83 11.91 -1.25
C GLU A 70 -12.36 10.49 -1.48
N LEU A 71 -13.53 10.35 -2.14
CA LEU A 71 -14.11 9.04 -2.43
C LEU A 71 -13.26 8.27 -3.44
N SER A 72 -12.74 8.96 -4.45
CA SER A 72 -11.87 8.38 -5.48
C SER A 72 -10.57 7.82 -4.88
N ARG A 73 -9.93 8.55 -3.96
CA ARG A 73 -8.73 8.09 -3.25
C ARG A 73 -9.05 6.94 -2.31
N ALA A 74 -10.15 7.02 -1.57
CA ALA A 74 -10.58 5.93 -0.69
C ALA A 74 -10.77 4.61 -1.46
N ALA A 75 -11.36 4.67 -2.65
CA ALA A 75 -11.52 3.51 -3.51
C ALA A 75 -10.17 2.96 -4.00
N GLN A 76 -9.26 3.83 -4.44
CA GLN A 76 -7.92 3.45 -4.91
C GLN A 76 -7.07 2.81 -3.79
N GLU A 77 -7.10 3.38 -2.59
CA GLU A 77 -6.35 2.87 -1.43
C GLU A 77 -6.80 1.45 -1.07
N GLU A 78 -8.11 1.19 -1.10
CA GLU A 78 -8.66 -0.13 -0.79
C GLU A 78 -8.31 -1.18 -1.86
N GLU A 79 -8.24 -0.77 -3.12
CA GLU A 79 -7.74 -1.60 -4.20
C GLU A 79 -6.23 -1.93 -4.04
N ASN A 80 -5.44 -0.96 -3.56
CA ASN A 80 -4.02 -1.13 -3.29
C ASN A 80 -3.74 -1.99 -2.06
N ASN A 81 -4.61 -1.96 -1.05
CA ASN A 81 -4.50 -2.77 0.18
C ASN A 81 -4.81 -4.27 -0.04
N ARG A 82 -4.63 -4.80 -1.25
CA ARG A 82 -4.74 -6.24 -1.52
C ARG A 82 -3.69 -6.99 -0.67
N PRO A 83 -4.09 -7.91 0.23
CA PRO A 83 -3.15 -8.66 1.05
C PRO A 83 -2.07 -9.35 0.20
N SER A 84 -2.41 -9.80 -1.00
CA SER A 84 -1.44 -10.38 -1.94
C SER A 84 -0.44 -9.37 -2.50
N LYS A 85 -0.83 -8.10 -2.77
CA LYS A 85 0.11 -7.05 -3.24
C LYS A 85 1.12 -6.71 -2.15
N ARG A 86 0.65 -6.48 -0.91
CA ARG A 86 1.54 -6.22 0.24
C ARG A 86 2.45 -7.41 0.54
N ARG A 87 1.92 -8.64 0.51
CA ARG A 87 2.72 -9.87 0.67
C ARG A 87 3.73 -10.04 -0.47
N LEU A 88 3.36 -9.77 -1.71
CA LEU A 88 4.30 -9.82 -2.85
C LEU A 88 5.45 -8.84 -2.67
N LEU A 89 5.16 -7.60 -2.30
CA LEU A 89 6.18 -6.58 -2.08
C LEU A 89 7.17 -7.01 -0.98
N VAL A 90 6.66 -7.55 0.12
CA VAL A 90 7.51 -8.09 1.20
C VAL A 90 8.38 -9.23 0.70
N ILE A 91 7.82 -10.19 -0.05
CA ILE A 91 8.59 -11.31 -0.61
C ILE A 91 9.70 -10.78 -1.52
N ILE A 92 9.39 -9.89 -2.46
CA ILE A 92 10.37 -9.31 -3.39
C ILE A 92 11.49 -8.56 -2.66
N LEU A 93 11.15 -7.76 -1.64
CA LEU A 93 12.14 -7.02 -0.86
C LEU A 93 13.06 -7.96 -0.07
N THR A 94 12.52 -9.02 0.53
CA THR A 94 13.32 -9.99 1.29
C THR A 94 14.25 -10.82 0.42
N THR A 95 13.80 -11.25 -0.77
CA THR A 95 14.62 -12.05 -1.69
C THR A 95 15.76 -11.22 -2.26
N THR A 96 15.48 -9.98 -2.69
CA THR A 96 16.50 -9.06 -3.20
C THR A 96 17.57 -8.72 -2.16
N ALA A 97 17.18 -8.40 -0.92
CA ALA A 97 18.12 -8.14 0.16
C ALA A 97 19.02 -9.35 0.47
N SER A 98 18.44 -10.56 0.47
CA SER A 98 19.18 -11.80 0.73
C SER A 98 20.23 -12.09 -0.35
N ILE A 99 19.89 -11.87 -1.62
CA ILE A 99 20.81 -12.05 -2.75
C ILE A 99 21.97 -11.06 -2.68
N VAL A 100 21.69 -9.78 -2.39
CA VAL A 100 22.72 -8.74 -2.22
C VAL A 100 23.65 -9.09 -1.07
N LEU A 101 23.11 -9.51 0.07
CA LEU A 101 23.91 -9.89 1.23
C LEU A 101 24.82 -11.09 0.93
N LEU A 102 24.30 -12.13 0.27
CA LEU A 102 25.09 -13.28 -0.16
C LEU A 102 26.21 -12.87 -1.12
N GLY A 103 25.92 -11.99 -2.09
CA GLY A 103 26.92 -11.45 -3.02
C GLY A 103 28.04 -10.70 -2.31
N LEU A 104 27.71 -9.86 -1.33
CA LEU A 104 28.70 -9.14 -0.51
C LEU A 104 29.56 -10.10 0.31
N VAL A 105 28.97 -11.14 0.91
CA VAL A 105 29.72 -12.16 1.66
C VAL A 105 30.66 -12.94 0.76
N VAL A 106 30.20 -13.39 -0.41
CA VAL A 106 31.07 -14.09 -1.38
C VAL A 106 32.20 -13.17 -1.85
N CYS A 107 31.90 -11.93 -2.20
CA CYS A 107 32.90 -10.93 -2.60
C CYS A 107 33.94 -10.69 -1.49
N TYR A 108 33.49 -10.57 -0.24
CA TYR A 108 34.37 -10.44 0.90
C TYR A 108 35.29 -11.66 1.07
N LEU A 109 34.73 -12.88 0.97
CA LEU A 109 35.49 -14.13 1.09
C LEU A 109 36.50 -14.30 -0.05
N THR A 110 36.14 -13.98 -1.29
CA THR A 110 37.05 -14.07 -2.45
C THR A 110 38.19 -13.07 -2.33
N ILE A 111 37.91 -11.82 -1.93
CA ILE A 111 38.94 -10.81 -1.67
C ILE A 111 39.87 -11.26 -0.55
N ARG A 112 39.32 -11.80 0.54
CA ARG A 112 40.10 -12.29 1.68
C ARG A 112 41.03 -13.43 1.29
N MET A 113 40.54 -14.38 0.49
CA MET A 113 41.32 -15.52 0.02
C MET A 113 42.42 -15.10 -0.97
N HIS A 114 42.15 -14.14 -1.86
CA HIS A 114 43.18 -13.59 -2.74
C HIS A 114 44.27 -12.84 -1.96
N ARG A 115 43.89 -12.07 -0.92
CA ARG A 115 44.87 -11.44 -0.02
C ARG A 115 45.72 -12.46 0.73
N SER A 116 45.16 -13.60 1.16
CA SER A 116 45.98 -14.64 1.82
C SER A 116 46.96 -15.32 0.86
N GLN A 117 46.57 -15.55 -0.39
CA GLN A 117 47.51 -16.10 -1.40
C GLN A 117 48.60 -15.10 -1.80
N GLY A 118 48.27 -13.80 -1.93
CA GLY A 118 49.26 -12.74 -2.16
C GLY A 118 50.27 -12.61 -1.01
N ASN A 119 49.79 -12.69 0.24
CA ASN A 119 50.65 -12.66 1.43
C ASN A 119 51.52 -13.92 1.55
N PHE A 120 51.01 -15.10 1.17
CA PHE A 120 51.77 -16.35 1.17
C PHE A 120 52.89 -16.32 0.13
N SER A 121 52.61 -15.84 -1.09
CA SER A 121 53.59 -15.68 -2.16
C SER A 121 54.73 -14.70 -1.80
N PHE A 122 54.39 -13.58 -1.15
CA PHE A 122 55.38 -12.61 -0.66
C PHE A 122 56.27 -13.18 0.47
N ALA A 123 55.71 -13.97 1.39
CA ALA A 123 56.45 -14.62 2.46
C ALA A 123 57.45 -15.68 1.94
N THR A 124 57.07 -16.46 0.91
CA THR A 124 57.99 -17.41 0.26
C THR A 124 59.14 -16.76 -0.50
N CYS A 125 58.94 -15.54 -1.03
CA CYS A 125 59.99 -14.81 -1.75
C CYS A 125 61.05 -14.24 -0.79
N ASN A 126 60.62 -13.74 0.38
CA ASN A 126 61.55 -13.24 1.40
C ASN A 126 62.44 -14.34 2.00
N HIS A 127 61.93 -15.58 2.11
CA HIS A 127 62.73 -16.67 2.67
C HIS A 127 63.83 -17.17 1.71
N HIS A 128 63.71 -16.88 0.41
CA HIS A 128 64.69 -17.28 -0.60
C HIS A 128 65.86 -16.28 -0.76
N LEU A 129 65.82 -15.15 -0.04
CA LEU A 129 66.81 -14.08 -0.05
C LEU A 129 67.67 -14.03 1.24
N GLU A 130 67.44 -14.92 2.21
CA GLU A 130 68.17 -15.00 3.49
C GLU A 130 69.13 -16.21 3.61
N VAL A 131 69.55 -16.81 2.48
CA VAL A 131 70.59 -17.87 2.47
C VAL A 131 71.83 -17.42 1.71
#